data_AF-A0A914L4E5-F1
#
_entry.id   AF-A0A914L4E5-F1
#
_cell.length_a   1.000
_cell.length_b   1.000
_cell.length_c   1.000
_cell.angle_alpha   90.00
_cell.angle_beta   90.00
_cell.angle_gamma   90.00
#
_symmetry.space_group_name_H-M   'P 1'
#
loop_
_entity.id
_entity.type
_entity.pdbx_description
1 polymer ?
#
loop_
_entity_poly.entity_id
_entity_poly.type
_entity_poly.pdbx_seq_one_letter_code
_entity_poly.pdbx_strand_id
1 'polypeptide(L)'
;MLASKDCIFATTINDGLKARMNKFLNEKFLIIATLLDPRYKLRGFPTETDRKIAKTLLESEMEEKNSDIQPIKKRKISTSALDPIGQFLGDFEINSSNETTISQFELEINQYLMDSHIARDSDPLVYWRNKTLWPNLQQMAKIYLAAPPSSVESERVFSTLGGIYKPKRTSLKEENAKKQLFLHHHL
;
A
#
# COMPACT_ATOMS: atom_id res chain seq x y z
N MET A 1 10.30 23.63 -41.67
CA MET A 1 9.88 24.51 -40.55
C MET A 1 8.80 23.85 -39.67
N LEU A 2 8.76 22.51 -39.55
CA LEU A 2 7.73 21.77 -38.77
C LEU A 2 8.29 21.15 -37.47
N ALA A 3 9.58 20.76 -37.43
CA ALA A 3 10.20 20.13 -36.26
C ALA A 3 10.30 21.01 -34.99
N SER A 4 10.20 22.34 -35.13
CA SER A 4 10.31 23.26 -33.98
C SER A 4 9.07 23.31 -33.12
N LYS A 5 7.87 23.04 -33.67
CA LYS A 5 6.61 23.13 -32.91
C LYS A 5 6.35 21.88 -32.07
N ASP A 6 6.71 20.71 -32.59
CA ASP A 6 6.57 19.43 -31.87
C ASP A 6 7.48 19.37 -30.63
N CYS A 7 8.67 19.99 -30.73
CA CYS A 7 9.59 20.09 -29.60
C CYS A 7 9.03 20.96 -28.47
N ILE A 8 8.42 22.11 -28.80
CA ILE A 8 7.82 23.02 -27.81
C ILE A 8 6.60 22.38 -27.12
N PHE A 9 5.80 21.63 -27.86
CA PHE A 9 4.66 20.90 -27.28
C PHE A 9 5.12 19.82 -26.31
N ALA A 10 6.10 19.01 -26.72
CA ALA A 10 6.66 17.95 -25.88
C ALA A 10 7.32 18.52 -24.62
N THR A 11 8.05 19.64 -24.70
CA THR A 11 8.64 20.29 -23.53
C THR A 11 7.55 20.84 -22.60
N THR A 12 6.51 21.47 -23.14
CA THR A 12 5.40 22.00 -22.35
C THR A 12 4.65 20.90 -21.60
N ILE A 13 4.40 19.75 -22.24
CA ILE A 13 3.82 18.58 -21.56
C ILE A 13 4.75 18.07 -20.47
N ASN A 14 6.04 17.93 -20.75
CA ASN A 14 7.01 17.43 -19.78
C ASN A 14 7.09 18.35 -18.55
N ASP A 15 7.10 19.66 -18.76
CA ASP A 15 7.15 20.64 -17.67
C ASP A 15 5.85 20.62 -16.86
N GLY A 16 4.69 20.51 -17.52
CA GLY A 16 3.40 20.34 -16.86
C GLY A 16 3.29 19.04 -16.06
N LEU A 17 3.84 17.93 -16.60
CA LEU A 17 3.92 16.64 -15.92
C LEU A 17 4.84 16.73 -14.71
N LYS A 18 6.03 17.32 -14.82
CA LYS A 18 6.95 17.53 -13.70
C LYS A 18 6.32 18.37 -12.60
N ALA A 19 5.68 19.49 -12.95
CA ALA A 19 5.02 20.36 -11.98
C ALA A 19 3.91 19.65 -11.22
N ARG A 20 3.13 18.80 -11.90
CA ARG A 20 2.10 17.96 -11.26
C ARG A 20 2.72 16.84 -10.44
N MET A 21 3.75 16.18 -10.94
CA MET A 21 4.37 15.02 -10.30
C MET A 21 5.10 15.40 -9.02
N ASN A 22 5.71 16.58 -8.96
CA ASN A 22 6.32 17.12 -7.75
C ASN A 22 5.34 17.21 -6.58
N LYS A 23 4.04 17.40 -6.83
CA LYS A 23 3.04 17.40 -5.75
C LYS A 23 2.89 16.02 -5.12
N PHE A 24 2.98 14.95 -5.92
CA PHE A 24 2.88 13.58 -5.43
C PHE A 24 4.11 13.15 -4.63
N LEU A 25 5.28 13.75 -4.91
CA LEU A 25 6.51 13.52 -4.15
C LEU A 25 6.49 14.15 -2.74
N ASN A 26 5.47 14.94 -2.39
CA ASN A 26 5.28 15.48 -1.05
C ASN A 26 4.33 14.61 -0.20
N GLU A 27 3.54 13.75 -0.84
CA GLU A 27 2.51 12.96 -0.16
C GLU A 27 3.08 11.63 0.30
N LYS A 28 3.25 11.49 1.62
CA LYS A 28 3.78 10.29 2.29
C LYS A 28 3.17 8.99 1.76
N PHE A 29 1.84 8.92 1.67
CA PHE A 29 1.13 7.74 1.21
C PHE A 29 1.46 7.33 -0.22
N LEU A 30 1.60 8.30 -1.13
CA LEU A 30 1.90 8.05 -2.54
C LEU A 30 3.35 7.60 -2.72
N ILE A 31 4.28 8.17 -1.95
CA ILE A 31 5.69 7.76 -1.95
C ILE A 31 5.81 6.30 -1.50
N ILE A 32 5.15 5.93 -0.40
CA ILE A 32 5.18 4.55 0.10
C ILE A 32 4.51 3.59 -0.88
N ALA A 33 3.34 3.94 -1.40
CA ALA A 33 2.61 3.10 -2.34
C ALA A 33 3.40 2.84 -3.63
N THR A 34 4.07 3.87 -4.17
CA THR A 34 4.90 3.73 -5.37
C THR A 34 6.17 2.92 -5.13
N LEU A 35 6.78 3.02 -3.94
CA LEU A 35 7.92 2.21 -3.56
C LEU A 35 7.53 0.72 -3.35
N LEU A 36 6.38 0.48 -2.72
CA LEU A 36 5.81 -0.85 -2.49
C LEU A 36 5.19 -1.47 -3.76
N ASP A 37 5.04 -0.72 -4.85
CA ASP A 37 4.63 -1.30 -6.12
C ASP A 37 5.82 -2.01 -6.80
N PRO A 38 5.79 -3.34 -6.96
CA PRO A 38 6.90 -4.10 -7.54
C PRO A 38 7.17 -3.77 -9.02
N ARG A 39 6.24 -3.07 -9.69
CA ARG A 39 6.39 -2.58 -11.07
C ARG A 39 7.25 -1.32 -11.14
N TYR A 40 7.15 -0.46 -10.13
CA TYR A 40 7.76 0.86 -10.13
C TYR A 40 8.97 0.95 -9.21
N LYS A 41 8.94 0.41 -7.99
CA LYS A 41 10.06 0.45 -7.02
C LYS A 41 10.78 1.82 -7.05
N LEU A 42 12.11 1.80 -7.30
CA LEU A 42 12.94 3.00 -7.42
C LEU A 42 12.85 3.70 -8.80
N ARG A 43 12.20 3.08 -9.80
CA ARG A 43 11.97 3.69 -11.13
C ARG A 43 11.01 4.87 -11.07
N GLY A 44 10.13 4.91 -10.07
CA GLY A 44 9.25 6.05 -9.80
C GLY A 44 9.99 7.31 -9.32
N PHE A 45 11.23 7.16 -8.85
CA PHE A 45 12.02 8.22 -8.24
C PHE A 45 13.23 8.58 -9.12
N PRO A 46 13.17 9.70 -9.88
CA PRO A 46 14.25 10.11 -10.77
C PRO A 46 15.49 10.58 -10.00
N THR A 47 15.32 11.19 -8.83
CA THR A 47 16.41 11.76 -8.03
C THR A 47 16.88 10.78 -6.95
N GLU A 48 18.19 10.75 -6.70
CA GLU A 48 18.76 9.92 -5.62
C GLU A 48 18.31 10.38 -4.22
N THR A 49 18.06 11.68 -4.05
CA THR A 49 17.47 12.25 -2.83
C THR A 49 16.11 11.64 -2.54
N ASP A 50 15.26 11.55 -3.56
CA ASP A 50 13.87 11.07 -3.43
C ASP A 50 13.85 9.58 -3.09
N ARG A 51 14.82 8.82 -3.62
CA ARG A 51 15.01 7.40 -3.27
C ARG A 51 15.40 7.22 -1.80
N LYS A 52 16.31 8.06 -1.30
CA LYS A 52 16.73 8.04 0.11
C LYS A 52 15.56 8.42 1.01
N ILE A 53 14.85 9.50 0.67
CA ILE A 53 13.66 9.95 1.40
C ILE A 53 12.59 8.86 1.44
N ALA A 54 12.31 8.20 0.31
CA ALA A 54 11.33 7.12 0.24
C ALA A 54 11.72 5.92 1.11
N LYS A 55 13.01 5.55 1.13
CA LYS A 55 13.53 4.47 1.99
C LYS A 55 13.39 4.83 3.48
N THR A 56 13.88 6.00 3.89
CA THR A 56 13.79 6.44 5.30
C THR A 56 12.36 6.55 5.80
N LEU A 57 11.45 6.96 4.92
CA LEU A 57 10.05 7.15 5.23
C LEU A 57 9.31 5.81 5.34
N LEU A 58 9.66 4.82 4.51
CA LEU A 58 9.19 3.44 4.66
C LEU A 58 9.69 2.81 5.97
N GLU A 59 10.96 3.03 6.32
CA GLU A 59 11.54 2.56 7.59
C GLU A 59 10.79 3.13 8.81
N SER A 60 10.57 4.46 8.85
CA SER A 60 9.82 5.10 9.93
C SER A 60 8.39 4.57 10.06
N GLU A 61 7.75 4.24 8.94
CA GLU A 61 6.38 3.70 8.96
C GLU A 61 6.31 2.26 9.43
N MET A 62 7.32 1.46 9.09
CA MET A 62 7.45 0.10 9.59
C MET A 62 7.70 0.11 11.11
N GLU A 63 8.47 1.08 11.63
CA GLU A 63 8.67 1.28 13.06
C GLU A 63 7.39 1.70 13.79
N GLU A 64 6.69 2.73 13.30
CA GLU A 64 5.44 3.21 13.88
C GLU A 64 4.40 2.08 13.94
N LYS A 65 4.23 1.34 12.85
CA LYS A 65 3.25 0.25 12.80
C LYS A 65 3.63 -0.94 13.65
N ASN A 66 4.91 -1.21 13.88
CA ASN A 66 5.36 -2.30 14.76
C ASN A 66 4.99 -2.03 16.24
N SER A 67 5.00 -0.76 16.66
CA SER A 67 4.59 -0.38 18.02
C SER A 67 3.09 -0.61 18.30
N ASP A 68 2.26 -0.61 17.25
CA ASP A 68 0.82 -0.90 17.29
C ASP A 68 0.48 -2.39 17.10
N ILE A 69 1.46 -3.27 16.84
CA ILE A 69 1.20 -4.71 16.69
C ILE A 69 1.19 -5.38 18.06
N GLN A 70 0.04 -5.30 18.73
CA GLN A 70 -0.43 -6.44 19.51
C GLN A 70 -0.36 -7.67 18.59
N PRO A 71 0.31 -8.77 18.99
CA PRO A 71 0.58 -9.88 18.10
C PRO A 71 -0.74 -10.39 17.55
N ILE A 72 -0.89 -10.36 16.23
CA ILE A 72 -1.95 -11.06 15.53
C ILE A 72 -1.85 -12.50 16.01
N LYS A 73 -2.80 -12.90 16.89
CA LYS A 73 -2.93 -14.27 17.38
C LYS A 73 -3.06 -15.15 16.15
N LYS A 74 -1.94 -15.72 15.70
CA LYS A 74 -1.92 -16.88 14.81
C LYS A 74 -2.87 -17.86 15.48
N ARG A 75 -3.99 -18.11 14.81
CA ARG A 75 -5.04 -19.01 15.26
C ARG A 75 -4.35 -20.32 15.61
N LYS A 76 -4.28 -20.63 16.91
CA LYS A 76 -3.63 -21.85 17.41
C LYS A 76 -4.31 -23.02 16.72
N ILE A 77 -3.60 -23.68 15.81
CA ILE A 77 -3.88 -25.07 15.49
C ILE A 77 -3.57 -25.82 16.78
N SER A 78 -4.64 -26.32 17.40
CA SER A 78 -4.55 -27.21 18.54
C SER A 78 -4.00 -28.54 18.05
N THR A 79 -2.67 -28.67 17.99
CA THR A 79 -2.01 -29.96 18.01
C THR A 79 -1.41 -30.13 19.38
N SER A 80 -2.03 -31.03 20.13
CA SER A 80 -1.64 -31.49 21.46
C SER A 80 -0.21 -32.04 21.49
N ALA A 81 0.46 -31.73 22.60
CA ALA A 81 1.55 -32.46 23.25
C ALA A 81 2.99 -32.31 22.70
N LEU A 82 3.81 -31.72 23.59
CA LEU A 82 5.23 -32.01 23.86
C LEU A 82 6.25 -31.67 22.77
N ASP A 83 6.67 -30.41 22.71
CA ASP A 83 7.97 -30.05 22.11
C ASP A 83 8.85 -29.32 23.15
N PRO A 84 9.69 -30.05 23.90
CA PRO A 84 10.61 -29.48 24.88
C PRO A 84 11.62 -28.50 24.27
N ILE A 85 11.91 -28.64 22.97
CA ILE A 85 12.83 -27.77 22.23
C ILE A 85 12.20 -26.39 21.98
N GLY A 86 10.88 -26.34 21.73
CA GLY A 86 10.15 -25.08 21.55
C GLY A 86 10.11 -24.20 22.81
N GLN A 87 10.18 -24.81 23.99
CA GLN A 87 10.21 -24.08 25.26
C GLN A 87 11.62 -23.58 25.62
N PHE A 88 12.67 -24.26 25.15
CA PHE A 88 14.05 -23.80 25.31
C PHE A 88 14.42 -22.66 24.34
N LEU A 89 13.90 -22.68 23.10
CA LEU A 89 14.09 -21.57 22.15
C LEU A 89 13.23 -20.34 22.47
N GLY A 90 12.07 -20.53 23.10
CA GLY A 90 11.16 -19.44 23.45
C GLY A 90 11.74 -18.43 24.46
N ASP A 91 12.67 -18.87 25.32
CA ASP A 91 13.34 -18.01 26.29
C ASP A 91 14.57 -17.28 25.72
N PHE A 92 14.98 -17.56 24.48
CA PHE A 92 16.11 -16.85 23.84
C PHE A 92 15.66 -15.59 23.07
N GLU A 93 14.36 -15.42 22.82
CA GLU A 93 13.83 -14.33 21.98
C GLU A 93 13.08 -13.24 22.76
N ILE A 94 13.49 -12.86 23.98
CA ILE A 94 13.11 -11.55 24.52
C ILE A 94 14.30 -11.01 25.30
N ASN A 95 15.05 -10.05 24.73
CA ASN A 95 15.82 -8.99 25.41
C ASN A 95 16.82 -8.26 24.49
N SER A 96 16.73 -8.37 23.16
CA SER A 96 17.58 -7.61 22.21
C SER A 96 16.76 -6.92 21.10
N SER A 97 15.58 -6.42 21.44
CA SER A 97 14.48 -6.23 20.49
C SER A 97 14.44 -4.92 19.68
N ASN A 98 15.37 -3.99 19.85
CA ASN A 98 15.27 -2.68 19.17
C ASN A 98 16.32 -2.47 18.07
N GLU A 99 17.57 -2.92 18.26
CA GLU A 99 18.62 -2.77 17.24
C GLU A 99 18.57 -3.89 16.18
N THR A 100 18.15 -5.11 16.56
CA THR A 100 17.98 -6.22 15.61
C THR A 100 16.77 -6.04 14.70
N THR A 101 15.70 -5.37 15.14
CA THR A 101 14.51 -5.15 14.33
C THR A 101 14.74 -4.12 13.23
N ILE A 102 15.45 -3.03 13.53
CA ILE A 102 15.79 -1.99 12.53
C ILE A 102 16.65 -2.59 11.42
N SER A 103 17.68 -3.36 11.79
CA SER A 103 18.55 -4.05 10.83
C SER A 103 17.80 -5.11 10.00
N GLN A 104 16.79 -5.77 10.58
CA GLN A 104 15.94 -6.71 9.85
C GLN A 104 15.02 -6.02 8.83
N PHE A 105 14.44 -4.86 9.16
CA PHE A 105 13.63 -4.09 8.21
C PHE A 105 14.44 -3.54 7.06
N GLU A 106 15.62 -2.98 7.35
CA GLU A 106 16.51 -2.48 6.31
C GLU A 106 16.93 -3.62 5.36
N LEU A 107 17.22 -4.81 5.91
CA LEU A 107 17.55 -5.99 5.12
C LEU A 107 16.38 -6.45 4.25
N GLU A 108 15.15 -6.45 4.77
CA GLU A 108 13.92 -6.77 4.03
C GLU A 108 13.70 -5.81 2.86
N ILE A 109 13.83 -4.50 3.11
CA ILE A 109 13.71 -3.43 2.10
C ILE A 109 14.79 -3.60 1.04
N ASN A 110 16.05 -3.74 1.42
CA ASN A 110 17.16 -3.87 0.48
C ASN A 110 16.99 -5.11 -0.41
N GLN A 111 16.58 -6.26 0.16
CA GLN A 111 16.30 -7.47 -0.62
C GLN A 111 15.16 -7.29 -1.62
N TYR A 112 14.06 -6.64 -1.20
CA TYR A 112 12.95 -6.33 -2.09
C TYR A 112 13.37 -5.41 -3.24
N LEU A 113 14.20 -4.40 -2.95
CA LEU A 113 14.75 -3.48 -3.96
C LEU A 113 15.68 -4.18 -4.95
N MET A 114 16.41 -5.20 -4.51
CA MET A 114 17.27 -6.02 -5.38
C MET A 114 16.49 -7.05 -6.21
N ASP A 115 15.30 -7.46 -5.78
CA ASP A 115 14.49 -8.41 -6.56
C ASP A 115 14.09 -7.82 -7.92
N SER A 116 13.91 -8.71 -8.89
CA SER A 116 13.45 -8.34 -10.23
C SER A 116 12.11 -7.60 -10.20
N HIS A 117 11.90 -6.73 -11.18
CA HIS A 117 10.63 -6.04 -11.37
C HIS A 117 9.64 -7.00 -12.03
N ILE A 118 8.37 -6.94 -11.63
CA ILE A 118 7.31 -7.68 -12.33
C ILE A 118 6.93 -6.99 -13.64
N ALA A 119 6.32 -7.73 -14.56
CA ALA A 119 5.78 -7.15 -15.79
C ALA A 119 4.73 -6.07 -15.48
N ARG A 120 4.66 -5.01 -16.30
CA ARG A 120 3.75 -3.87 -16.04
C ARG A 120 2.27 -4.28 -16.05
N ASP A 121 1.94 -5.33 -16.79
CA ASP A 121 0.59 -5.87 -16.94
C ASP A 121 0.21 -6.83 -15.80
N SER A 122 1.15 -7.15 -14.90
CA SER A 122 0.89 -8.01 -13.75
C SER A 122 0.26 -7.24 -12.59
N ASP A 123 -0.61 -7.92 -11.85
CA ASP A 123 -1.25 -7.37 -10.64
C ASP A 123 -0.25 -7.35 -9.46
N PRO A 124 0.09 -6.17 -8.91
CA PRO A 124 0.99 -6.05 -7.77
C PRO A 124 0.45 -6.76 -6.51
N LEU A 125 -0.88 -6.84 -6.33
CA LEU A 125 -1.47 -7.50 -5.16
C LEU A 125 -1.27 -9.02 -5.20
N VAL A 126 -1.25 -9.62 -6.40
CA VAL A 126 -0.95 -11.05 -6.60
C VAL A 126 0.52 -11.34 -6.29
N TYR A 127 1.43 -10.45 -6.70
CA TYR A 127 2.85 -10.56 -6.33
C TYR A 127 3.04 -10.58 -4.82
N TRP A 128 2.43 -9.62 -4.11
CA TRP A 128 2.51 -9.55 -2.66
C TRP A 128 1.87 -10.76 -1.98
N ARG A 129 0.78 -11.30 -2.51
CA ARG A 129 0.16 -12.53 -1.98
C ARG A 129 1.08 -13.74 -2.07
N ASN A 130 1.85 -13.86 -3.15
CA ASN A 130 2.72 -15.02 -3.39
C ASN A 130 4.08 -14.91 -2.69
N LYS A 131 4.53 -13.71 -2.34
CA LYS A 131 5.79 -13.50 -1.62
C LYS A 131 5.59 -13.64 -0.12
N THR A 132 6.15 -14.70 0.46
CA THR A 132 6.15 -14.97 1.91
C THR A 132 7.45 -14.54 2.61
N LEU A 133 8.48 -14.21 1.83
CA LEU A 133 9.82 -13.86 2.33
C LEU A 133 9.87 -12.54 3.09
N TRP A 134 8.91 -11.65 2.84
CA TRP A 134 8.89 -10.28 3.37
C TRP A 134 7.54 -9.98 4.04
N PRO A 135 7.30 -10.51 5.25
CA PRO A 135 6.00 -10.42 5.91
C PRO A 135 5.64 -8.98 6.31
N ASN A 136 6.61 -8.16 6.69
CA ASN A 136 6.37 -6.79 7.13
C ASN A 136 6.05 -5.89 5.93
N LEU A 137 6.82 -6.02 4.84
CA LEU A 137 6.52 -5.33 3.59
C LEU A 137 5.19 -5.77 2.99
N GLN A 138 4.83 -7.06 3.10
CA GLN A 138 3.53 -7.55 2.64
C GLN A 138 2.38 -6.90 3.41
N GLN A 139 2.52 -6.71 4.73
CA GLN A 139 1.52 -6.02 5.55
C GLN A 139 1.37 -4.56 5.11
N MET A 140 2.48 -3.86 4.90
CA MET A 140 2.45 -2.49 4.39
C MET A 140 1.82 -2.43 3.01
N ALA A 141 2.23 -3.29 2.08
CA ALA A 141 1.70 -3.33 0.73
C ALA A 141 0.17 -3.50 0.70
N LYS A 142 -0.40 -4.31 1.60
CA LYS A 142 -1.86 -4.45 1.72
C LYS A 142 -2.55 -3.15 2.15
N ILE A 143 -1.91 -2.31 2.95
CA ILE A 143 -2.49 -1.05 3.42
C ILE A 143 -2.40 0.02 2.33
N TYR A 144 -1.21 0.23 1.76
CA TYR A 144 -0.98 1.33 0.81
C TYR A 144 -1.47 1.01 -0.61
N LEU A 145 -1.54 -0.26 -1.02
CA LEU A 145 -2.04 -0.64 -2.35
C LEU A 145 -3.54 -0.99 -2.39
N ALA A 146 -4.21 -1.12 -1.24
CA ALA A 146 -5.65 -1.40 -1.21
C ALA A 146 -6.52 -0.16 -1.47
N ALA A 147 -5.96 1.05 -1.33
CA ALA A 147 -6.70 2.27 -1.58
C ALA A 147 -7.05 2.40 -3.07
N PRO A 148 -8.34 2.57 -3.43
CA PRO A 148 -8.71 2.79 -4.81
C PRO A 148 -8.10 4.11 -5.31
N PRO A 149 -7.67 4.18 -6.59
CA PRO A 149 -7.00 5.34 -7.14
C PRO A 149 -7.92 6.56 -7.31
N SER A 150 -9.24 6.39 -7.16
CA SER A 150 -10.22 7.45 -7.37
C SER A 150 -11.46 7.30 -6.48
N SER A 151 -12.16 8.41 -6.25
CA SER A 151 -13.52 8.43 -5.66
C SER A 151 -14.61 8.08 -6.67
N VAL A 152 -14.28 7.75 -7.92
CA VAL A 152 -15.27 7.56 -8.99
C VAL A 152 -16.20 6.39 -8.67
N GLU A 153 -15.67 5.32 -8.07
CA GLU A 153 -16.47 4.17 -7.66
C GLU A 153 -17.48 4.53 -6.58
N SER A 154 -17.07 5.31 -5.57
CA SER A 154 -18.00 5.77 -4.52
C SER A 154 -19.02 6.75 -5.09
N GLU A 155 -18.62 7.68 -5.97
CA GLU A 155 -19.53 8.61 -6.65
C GLU A 155 -20.55 7.90 -7.56
N ARG A 156 -20.15 6.84 -8.27
CA ARG A 156 -21.08 6.01 -9.07
C ARG A 156 -22.12 5.35 -8.19
N VAL A 157 -21.70 4.81 -7.05
CA VAL A 157 -22.59 4.22 -6.05
C VAL A 157 -23.57 5.26 -5.51
N PHE A 158 -23.09 6.45 -5.15
CA PHE A 158 -23.94 7.56 -4.68
C PHE A 158 -24.87 8.12 -5.78
N SER A 159 -24.42 8.17 -7.03
CA SER A 159 -25.23 8.64 -8.16
C SER A 159 -26.37 7.66 -8.48
N THR A 160 -26.09 6.35 -8.45
CA THR A 160 -27.11 5.30 -8.62
C THR A 160 -28.15 5.36 -7.50
N LEU A 161 -27.70 5.59 -6.27
CA LEU A 161 -28.59 5.83 -5.13
C LEU A 161 -29.38 7.14 -5.27
N GLY A 162 -28.80 8.21 -5.80
CA GLY A 162 -29.51 9.45 -6.08
C GLY A 162 -30.75 9.24 -6.95
N GLY A 163 -30.70 8.27 -7.87
CA GLY A 163 -31.85 7.81 -8.66
C GLY A 163 -32.92 7.07 -7.83
N ILE A 164 -32.51 6.29 -6.83
CA ILE A 164 -33.39 5.58 -5.88
C ILE A 164 -34.05 6.55 -4.89
N TYR A 165 -33.36 7.65 -4.55
CA TYR A 165 -33.81 8.72 -3.66
C TYR A 165 -34.80 9.72 -4.29
N LYS A 166 -35.29 9.48 -5.52
CA LYS A 166 -36.30 10.31 -6.19
C LYS A 166 -37.50 10.68 -5.27
N PRO A 167 -38.16 11.83 -5.48
CA PRO A 167 -39.04 12.51 -4.51
C PRO A 167 -40.31 11.75 -4.07
N LYS A 168 -40.59 10.55 -4.57
CA LYS A 168 -41.68 9.69 -4.07
C LYS A 168 -41.35 8.99 -2.74
N ARG A 169 -40.10 9.08 -2.24
CA ARG A 169 -39.65 8.42 -1.00
C ARG A 169 -38.87 9.36 -0.07
N THR A 170 -39.39 10.56 0.17
CA THR A 170 -38.81 11.61 1.02
C THR A 170 -38.73 11.28 2.52
N SER A 171 -39.08 10.06 2.96
CA SER A 171 -39.10 9.64 4.37
C SER A 171 -38.26 8.38 4.65
N LEU A 172 -37.18 8.17 3.91
CA LEU A 172 -36.21 7.13 4.24
C LEU A 172 -35.24 7.65 5.32
N LYS A 173 -35.31 7.07 6.52
CA LYS A 173 -34.32 7.30 7.58
C LYS A 173 -32.92 6.90 7.10
N GLU A 174 -31.90 7.64 7.51
CA GLU A 174 -30.50 7.43 7.12
C GLU A 174 -30.01 5.99 7.33
N GLU A 175 -30.43 5.34 8.42
CA GLU A 175 -30.06 3.95 8.71
C GLU A 175 -30.59 2.95 7.68
N ASN A 176 -31.81 3.15 7.19
CA ASN A 176 -32.42 2.28 6.19
C ASN A 176 -31.78 2.47 4.82
N ALA A 177 -31.34 3.69 4.52
CA ALA A 177 -30.59 3.97 3.30
C ALA A 177 -29.21 3.32 3.30
N LYS A 178 -28.48 3.36 4.41
CA LYS A 178 -27.19 2.65 4.56
C LYS A 178 -27.36 1.14 4.34
N LYS A 179 -28.41 0.54 4.89
CA LYS A 179 -28.74 -0.89 4.68
C LYS A 179 -29.06 -1.19 3.22
N GLN A 180 -29.86 -0.33 2.57
CA GLN A 180 -30.23 -0.51 1.16
C GLN A 180 -29.02 -0.36 0.22
N LEU A 181 -28.12 0.58 0.53
CA LEU A 181 -26.84 0.73 -0.16
C LEU A 181 -25.98 -0.52 -0.02
N PHE A 182 -25.83 -1.02 1.21
CA PHE A 182 -25.05 -2.23 1.47
C PHE A 182 -25.60 -3.44 0.72
N LEU A 183 -26.92 -3.63 0.72
CA LEU A 183 -27.57 -4.72 -0.01
C LEU A 183 -27.37 -4.57 -1.53
N HIS A 184 -27.54 -3.38 -2.09
CA HIS A 184 -27.39 -3.16 -3.53
C HIS A 184 -25.94 -3.36 -4.02
N HIS A 185 -24.93 -3.13 -3.16
CA HIS A 185 -23.53 -3.31 -3.56
C HIS A 185 -23.02 -4.75 -3.41
N HIS A 186 -23.66 -5.57 -2.56
CA HIS A 186 -23.17 -6.91 -2.23
C HIS A 186 -24.10 -8.06 -2.66
N LEU A 187 -25.30 -7.78 -3.19
CA LEU A 187 -26.15 -8.74 -3.92
C LEU A 187 -25.98 -8.55 -5.43
#